data_AF-A0A958MQR3-F1
#
_entry.id   AF-A0A958MQR3-F1
#
_cell.length_a   1.000
_cell.length_b   1.000
_cell.length_c   1.000
_cell.angle_alpha   90.00
_cell.angle_beta   90.00
_cell.angle_gamma   90.00
#
_symmetry.space_group_name_H-M   'P 1'
#
loop_
_entity.id
_entity.type
_entity.pdbx_description
1 polymer ?
#
loop_
_entity_poly.entity_id
_entity_poly.type
_entity_poly.pdbx_seq_one_letter_code
_entity_poly.pdbx_strand_id
1 'polypeptide(L)' 'EKTGGRKEKASQILGINRRTLYRKEREYGFVDDGPRSPGSVEESETSNMDRSMETTPTLPH' A
#
# COMPACT_ATOMS: atom_id res chain seq x y z
N GLU A 1 11.87 -10.31 -7.50
CA GLU A 1 11.08 -9.81 -8.64
C GLU A 1 10.62 -8.39 -8.33
N LYS A 2 11.27 -7.39 -8.92
CA LYS A 2 11.08 -5.98 -8.60
C LYS A 2 10.06 -5.38 -9.60
N THR A 3 9.17 -4.52 -9.12
CA THR A 3 8.24 -3.62 -9.87
C THR A 3 7.03 -4.18 -10.64
N GLY A 4 6.96 -5.46 -11.00
CA GLY A 4 5.82 -6.00 -11.79
C GLY A 4 4.42 -5.88 -11.13
N GLY A 5 4.33 -5.85 -9.80
CA GLY A 5 3.05 -5.89 -9.08
C GLY A 5 2.46 -4.53 -8.66
N ARG A 6 3.21 -3.42 -8.72
CA ARG A 6 2.75 -2.14 -8.17
C ARG A 6 1.59 -1.54 -8.96
N LYS A 7 1.70 -1.53 -10.30
CA LYS A 7 0.61 -1.04 -11.15
C LYS A 7 -0.63 -1.92 -11.12
N GLU A 8 -0.47 -3.22 -10.92
CA GLU A 8 -1.59 -4.16 -10.74
C GLU A 8 -2.34 -3.86 -9.44
N LYS A 9 -1.63 -3.76 -8.31
CA LYS A 9 -2.20 -3.37 -7.02
C LYS A 9 -2.87 -2.00 -7.07
N ALA A 10 -2.21 -0.99 -7.66
CA ALA A 10 -2.78 0.34 -7.80
C ALA A 10 -4.09 0.31 -8.60
N SER A 11 -4.12 -0.40 -9.74
CA SER A 11 -5.34 -0.52 -10.54
C SER A 11 -6.50 -1.19 -9.77
N GLN A 12 -6.17 -2.18 -8.92
CA GLN A 12 -7.13 -2.88 -8.07
C GLN A 12 -7.68 -1.99 -6.96
N ILE A 13 -6.83 -1.23 -6.26
CA ILE A 13 -7.23 -0.31 -5.19
C ILE A 13 -8.09 0.83 -5.74
N LEU A 14 -7.70 1.41 -6.88
CA LEU A 14 -8.47 2.47 -7.52
C LEU A 14 -9.74 1.96 -8.22
N GLY A 15 -9.89 0.65 -8.41
CA GLY A 15 -11.03 0.06 -9.12
C GLY A 15 -11.10 0.46 -10.60
N ILE A 16 -9.96 0.76 -11.23
CA ILE A 16 -9.89 1.17 -12.64
C ILE A 16 -9.04 0.22 -13.47
N ASN A 17 -9.30 0.17 -14.77
CA ASN A 17 -8.46 -0.59 -15.69
C ASN A 17 -7.03 -0.03 -15.71
N ARG A 18 -6.02 -0.91 -15.75
CA ARG A 18 -4.61 -0.55 -15.92
C ARG A 18 -4.39 0.43 -17.07
N ARG A 19 -5.11 0.26 -18.19
CA ARG A 19 -5.03 1.19 -19.34
C ARG A 19 -5.42 2.62 -18.97
N THR A 20 -6.45 2.77 -18.13
CA THR A 20 -6.88 4.08 -17.62
C THR A 20 -5.86 4.66 -16.64
N LEU A 21 -5.29 3.82 -15.77
CA LEU A 21 -4.23 4.22 -14.84
C LEU A 21 -3.03 4.81 -15.60
N TYR A 22 -2.54 4.11 -16.64
CA TYR A 22 -1.44 4.60 -17.48
C TYR A 22 -1.74 5.94 -18.18
N ARG A 23 -2.99 6.16 -18.61
CA ARG A 23 -3.39 7.43 -19.25
C ARG A 23 -3.34 8.57 -18.25
N LYS A 24 -3.90 8.35 -17.05
CA LYS A 24 -3.86 9.35 -15.97
C LYS A 24 -2.44 9.63 -15.51
N GLU A 25 -1.62 8.59 -15.31
CA GLU A 25 -0.22 8.77 -14.94
C GLU A 25 0.57 9.59 -15.97
N ARG A 26 0.31 9.41 -17.28
CA ARG A 26 0.89 10.29 -18.31
C ARG A 26 0.36 11.72 -18.25
N GLU A 27 -0.93 11.90 -18.02
CA GLU A 27 -1.56 13.23 -17.92
C GLU A 27 -1.01 14.03 -16.74
N TYR A 28 -0.77 13.35 -15.61
CA TYR A 28 -0.21 13.96 -14.40
C TYR A 28 1.31 13.88 -14.30
N GLY A 29 2.01 13.28 -15.28
CA GLY A 29 3.47 13.16 -15.28
C GLY A 29 4.06 12.13 -14.31
N PHE A 30 3.26 11.20 -13.76
CA PHE A 30 3.69 10.08 -12.93
C PHE A 30 4.22 8.87 -13.73
N VAL A 31 4.83 9.10 -14.89
CA VAL A 31 5.36 8.02 -15.70
C VAL A 31 6.68 7.55 -15.07
N ASP A 32 6.66 6.37 -14.46
CA ASP A 32 7.85 5.69 -13.93
C ASP A 32 8.73 5.21 -15.12
N ASP A 33 9.48 6.14 -15.71
CA ASP A 33 10.32 5.93 -16.90
C ASP A 33 11.81 5.68 -16.53
N GLY A 34 12.11 5.26 -15.30
CA GLY A 34 13.51 5.08 -14.90
C GLY A 34 13.73 4.14 -13.72
N PRO A 35 14.92 3.50 -13.63
CA PRO A 35 15.23 2.60 -12.54
C PRO A 35 15.37 3.40 -11.24
N ARG A 36 14.29 3.38 -10.45
CA ARG A 36 14.30 3.63 -9.00
C ARG A 36 14.64 5.08 -8.62
N SER A 37 13.68 6.00 -8.76
CA SER A 37 13.71 7.26 -8.01
C SER A 37 13.24 7.02 -6.56
N PRO A 38 14.04 7.37 -5.52
CA PRO A 38 13.76 7.08 -4.12
C PRO A 38 12.76 8.11 -3.56
N GLY A 39 11.50 7.99 -3.95
CA GLY A 39 10.41 8.83 -3.45
C GLY A 39 9.11 8.07 -3.23
N SER A 40 9.16 6.72 -3.26
CA SER A 40 8.04 5.91 -2.79
C SER A 40 7.94 6.10 -1.28
N VAL A 41 7.05 6.99 -0.85
CA VAL A 41 6.61 7.07 0.54
C VAL A 41 6.35 5.63 1.01
N GLU A 42 7.18 5.15 1.93
CA GLU A 42 6.94 3.87 2.58
C GLU A 42 5.59 4.01 3.28
N GLU A 43 4.59 3.29 2.76
CA GLU A 43 3.35 3.05 3.49
C GLU A 43 3.77 2.50 4.85
N SER A 44 3.60 3.35 5.88
CA SER A 44 3.77 2.93 7.26
C SER A 44 2.84 1.74 7.45
N GLU A 45 3.43 0.59 7.73
CA GLU A 45 2.71 -0.61 8.12
C GLU A 45 1.70 -0.19 9.19
N THR A 46 0.41 -0.20 8.84
CA THR A 46 -0.66 -0.13 9.82
C THR A 46 -0.54 -1.43 10.61
N SER A 47 0.23 -1.37 11.69
CA SER A 47 0.46 -2.48 12.60
C SER A 47 -0.90 -2.95 13.11
N ASN A 48 -1.37 -4.07 12.56
CA ASN A 48 -2.44 -4.86 13.14
C ASN A 48 -1.98 -5.30 14.53
N MET A 49 -2.36 -4.58 15.58
CA MET A 49 -2.39 -5.15 16.93
C MET A 49 -3.65 -6.02 17.05
N ASP A 50 -3.63 -7.16 16.38
CA ASP A 50 -4.57 -8.26 16.66
C ASP A 50 -4.12 -8.99 17.92
N ARG A 51 -4.85 -8.72 19.00
CA ARG A 51 -5.40 -9.73 19.91
C ARG A 51 -4.45 -10.83 20.45
N SER A 52 -3.99 -10.60 21.68
CA SER A 52 -3.80 -11.65 22.68
C SER A 52 -4.50 -11.21 23.98
N MET A 53 -5.74 -11.64 24.25
CA MET A 53 -6.09 -12.58 25.34
C MET A 53 -5.09 -12.61 26.50
N GLU A 54 -5.51 -12.17 27.70
CA GLU A 54 -5.39 -12.96 28.95
C GLU A 54 -5.99 -12.21 30.19
N THR A 55 -7.13 -12.75 30.65
CA THR A 55 -7.61 -12.95 32.02
C THR A 55 -7.27 -11.96 33.16
N THR A 56 -8.33 -11.42 33.77
CA THR A 56 -8.40 -10.81 35.11
C THR A 56 -7.82 -11.69 36.23
N PRO A 57 -7.10 -11.08 37.19
CA PRO A 57 -7.27 -11.48 38.59
C PRO A 57 -7.76 -10.32 39.48
N THR A 58 -8.91 -10.55 40.12
CA THR A 58 -9.47 -9.77 41.24
C THR A 58 -8.56 -9.84 42.48
N LEU A 59 -8.37 -8.71 43.19
CA LEU A 59 -7.85 -8.70 44.57
C LEU A 59 -8.75 -7.82 45.48
N PRO A 60 -9.07 -8.27 46.70
CA PRO A 60 -10.06 -7.66 47.58
C PRO A 60 -9.46 -6.53 48.45
N HIS A 61 -10.33 -5.64 48.92
CA HIS A 61 -10.07 -4.71 50.03
C HIS A 61 -11.25 -4.73 51.00
#